data_AF-A0A538G2U0-F1
#
_entry.id   AF-A0A538G2U0-F1
#
_cell.length_a   1.000
_cell.length_b   1.000
_cell.length_c   1.000
_cell.angle_alpha   90.00
_cell.angle_beta   90.00
_cell.angle_gamma   90.00
#
_symmetry.space_group_name_H-M   'P 1'
#
loop_
_entity.id
_entity.type
_entity.pdbx_description
1 polymer ?
#
loop_
_entity_poly.entity_id
_entity_poly.type
_entity_poly.pdbx_seq_one_letter_code
_entity_poly.pdbx_strand_id
1 'polypeptide(L)'
;MTRFDLWPTALLVLGLAAVLAERKRTGLGVLGLAAAAKIFPVVVVPPVLVYVWRRYGRREALVCAAIFAGVVAIIFLPFVRLSPGGVWDSLHRQADRPLQIESLGSSFLLVAHQLGFWTVQLNLSHGSQNQGGSLADTLAAIQSVVQALVVIALWVAFARGPATQERLVRYSAACVAAFIAFGKVLSPQFLIWLLPLVPLVRGRRGLAASAVLAVALVLTQLWFPNRYWRLALDQDAIASWLVFARDLVLVALVLVLAMPRRVPTRSP
;
A
#
# COMPACT_ATOMS: atom_id res chain seq x y z
N MET A 1 2.25 -21.65 4.05
CA MET A 1 2.62 -20.37 4.68
C MET A 1 1.37 -19.53 4.86
N THR A 2 0.86 -19.44 6.08
CA THR A 2 -0.32 -18.63 6.44
C THR A 2 0.06 -17.16 6.44
N ARG A 3 -0.19 -16.48 5.33
CA ARG A 3 0.00 -15.03 5.22
C ARG A 3 -1.26 -14.36 5.80
N PHE A 4 -1.16 -13.78 7.00
CA PHE A 4 -2.29 -13.24 7.77
C PHE A 4 -2.50 -11.75 7.51
N ASP A 5 -2.73 -11.36 6.25
CA ASP A 5 -2.96 -9.95 5.89
C ASP A 5 -4.30 -9.40 6.45
N LEU A 6 -5.24 -10.28 6.81
CA LEU A 6 -6.50 -9.92 7.47
C LEU A 6 -6.29 -9.22 8.82
N TRP A 7 -5.34 -9.68 9.63
CA TRP A 7 -5.09 -9.13 10.97
C TRP A 7 -4.60 -7.67 10.97
N PRO A 8 -3.50 -7.30 10.30
CA PRO A 8 -3.06 -5.91 10.25
C PRO A 8 -4.06 -5.03 9.50
N THR A 9 -4.82 -5.58 8.54
CA THR A 9 -5.90 -4.85 7.87
C THR A 9 -7.04 -4.53 8.84
N ALA A 10 -7.48 -5.50 9.64
CA ALA A 10 -8.50 -5.28 10.67
C ALA A 10 -8.06 -4.22 11.68
N LEU A 11 -6.82 -4.29 12.15
CA LEU A 11 -6.24 -3.27 13.04
C LEU A 11 -6.21 -1.89 12.37
N LEU A 12 -5.81 -1.79 11.10
CA LEU A 12 -5.83 -0.52 10.37
C LEU A 12 -7.25 0.08 10.34
N VAL A 13 -8.26 -0.72 10.00
CA VAL A 13 -9.65 -0.28 9.90
C VAL A 13 -10.20 0.10 11.26
N LEU A 14 -9.95 -0.68 12.31
CA LEU A 14 -10.36 -0.38 13.69
C LEU A 14 -9.69 0.89 14.20
N GLY A 15 -8.41 1.10 13.91
CA GLY A 15 -7.68 2.31 14.27
C GLY A 15 -8.26 3.54 13.58
N LEU A 16 -8.52 3.45 12.28
CA LEU A 16 -9.17 4.52 11.52
C LEU A 16 -10.60 4.78 12.00
N ALA A 17 -11.39 3.75 12.24
CA ALA A 17 -12.74 3.85 12.78
C ALA A 17 -12.75 4.53 14.17
N ALA A 18 -11.81 4.19 15.04
CA ALA A 18 -11.66 4.84 16.33
C ALA A 18 -11.31 6.34 16.19
N VAL A 19 -10.45 6.72 15.23
CA VAL A 19 -10.21 8.15 14.94
C VAL A 19 -11.49 8.86 14.48
N LEU A 20 -12.25 8.22 13.59
CA LEU A 20 -13.52 8.77 13.07
C LEU A 20 -14.62 8.84 14.13
N ALA A 21 -14.59 7.96 15.13
CA ALA A 21 -15.45 7.95 16.31
C ALA A 21 -14.92 8.86 17.44
N GLU A 22 -14.06 9.85 17.11
CA GLU A 22 -13.52 10.84 18.06
C GLU A 22 -12.62 10.24 19.16
N ARG A 23 -12.20 8.96 19.02
CA ARG A 23 -11.26 8.24 19.90
C ARG A 23 -9.83 8.23 19.33
N LYS A 24 -9.39 9.36 18.77
CA LYS A 24 -8.04 9.66 18.24
C LYS A 24 -6.85 8.95 18.92
N ARG A 25 -6.71 9.04 20.25
CA ARG A 25 -5.58 8.45 20.99
C ARG A 25 -5.57 6.92 20.87
N THR A 26 -6.72 6.29 21.13
CA THR A 26 -6.92 4.85 20.93
C THR A 26 -6.69 4.48 19.46
N GLY A 27 -7.21 5.29 18.54
CA GLY A 27 -7.03 5.08 17.10
C GLY A 27 -5.56 5.04 16.68
N LEU A 28 -4.73 5.99 17.11
CA LEU A 28 -3.28 5.96 16.81
C LEU A 28 -2.55 4.84 17.55
N GLY A 29 -2.99 4.45 18.75
CA GLY A 29 -2.46 3.27 19.43
C GLY A 29 -2.72 1.99 18.62
N VAL A 30 -3.94 1.79 18.13
CA VAL A 30 -4.31 0.64 17.29
C VAL A 30 -3.60 0.69 15.93
N LEU A 31 -3.43 1.88 15.33
CA LEU A 31 -2.59 2.03 14.13
C LEU A 31 -1.13 1.68 14.39
N GLY A 32 -0.62 1.94 15.61
CA GLY A 32 0.70 1.49 16.05
C GLY A 32 0.80 -0.04 16.09
N LEU A 33 -0.22 -0.72 16.63
CA LEU A 33 -0.31 -2.20 16.57
C LEU A 33 -0.34 -2.70 15.13
N ALA A 34 -1.13 -2.04 14.25
CA ALA A 34 -1.22 -2.40 12.84
C ALA A 34 0.13 -2.28 12.14
N ALA A 35 0.83 -1.15 12.34
CA ALA A 35 2.15 -0.87 11.78
C ALA A 35 3.23 -1.83 12.28
N ALA A 36 3.15 -2.23 13.56
CA ALA A 36 4.06 -3.20 14.13
C ALA A 36 3.83 -4.62 13.61
N ALA A 37 2.58 -4.98 13.31
CA ALA A 37 2.24 -6.25 12.68
C ALA A 37 2.65 -6.28 11.19
N LYS A 38 2.52 -5.16 10.47
CA LYS A 38 2.97 -5.00 9.08
C LYS A 38 3.18 -3.53 8.75
N ILE A 39 4.18 -3.18 7.94
CA ILE A 39 4.57 -1.77 7.74
C ILE A 39 3.55 -0.88 7.00
N PHE A 40 2.68 -1.44 6.15
CA PHE A 40 1.82 -0.63 5.27
C PHE A 40 0.88 0.38 5.96
N PRO A 41 0.32 0.16 7.17
CA PRO A 41 -0.54 1.14 7.85
C PRO A 41 0.16 2.45 8.19
N VAL A 42 1.50 2.48 8.21
CA VAL A 42 2.29 3.70 8.41
C VAL A 42 1.90 4.79 7.40
N VAL A 43 1.56 4.44 6.15
CA VAL A 43 1.20 5.43 5.12
C VAL A 43 -0.11 6.17 5.40
N VAL A 44 -0.94 5.65 6.32
CA VAL A 44 -2.19 6.27 6.76
C VAL A 44 -1.97 7.22 7.95
N VAL A 45 -0.87 7.09 8.67
CA VAL A 45 -0.62 7.86 9.91
C VAL A 45 -0.46 9.37 9.65
N PRO A 46 0.30 9.84 8.64
CA PRO A 46 0.42 11.29 8.38
C PRO A 46 -0.91 12.01 8.10
N PRO A 47 -1.80 11.54 7.20
CA PRO A 47 -3.09 12.21 7.02
C PRO A 47 -3.96 12.14 8.28
N VAL A 48 -3.89 11.07 9.07
CA VAL A 48 -4.57 10.99 10.38
C VAL A 48 -4.03 12.04 11.36
N LEU A 49 -2.72 12.20 11.48
CA LEU A 49 -2.12 13.20 12.37
C LEU A 49 -2.42 14.63 11.92
N VAL A 50 -2.41 14.89 10.62
CA VAL A 50 -2.84 16.19 10.06
C VAL A 50 -4.32 16.43 10.35
N TYR A 51 -5.18 15.41 10.22
CA TYR A 51 -6.59 15.50 10.59
C TYR A 51 -6.76 15.88 12.06
N VAL A 52 -6.05 15.19 12.96
CA VAL A 52 -6.09 15.48 14.41
C VAL A 52 -5.56 16.88 14.70
N TRP A 53 -4.45 17.29 14.09
CA TRP A 53 -3.89 18.63 14.28
C TRP A 53 -4.88 19.71 13.87
N ARG A 54 -5.49 19.58 12.68
CA ARG A 54 -6.39 20.57 12.12
C ARG A 54 -7.73 20.68 12.87
N ARG A 55 -8.16 19.63 13.60
CA ARG A 55 -9.42 19.63 14.34
C ARG A 55 -9.30 19.83 15.85
N TYR A 56 -8.22 19.35 16.47
CA TYR A 56 -8.04 19.34 17.93
C TYR A 56 -6.74 20.03 18.39
N GLY A 57 -5.97 20.58 17.45
CA GLY A 57 -4.76 21.35 17.75
C GLY A 57 -3.47 20.54 17.77
N ARG A 58 -2.34 21.25 17.73
CA ARG A 58 -0.99 20.68 17.60
C ARG A 58 -0.63 19.76 18.76
N ARG A 59 -1.00 20.14 19.99
CA ARG A 59 -0.70 19.36 21.20
C ARG A 59 -1.32 17.97 21.14
N GLU A 60 -2.59 17.86 20.75
CA GLU A 60 -3.26 16.56 20.68
C GLU A 60 -2.67 15.68 19.56
N ALA A 61 -2.29 16.27 18.43
CA ALA A 61 -1.60 15.55 17.37
C ALA A 61 -0.23 14.99 17.82
N LEU A 62 0.55 15.77 18.58
CA LEU A 62 1.82 15.31 19.16
C LEU A 62 1.61 14.17 20.17
N VAL A 63 0.58 14.26 21.02
CA VAL A 63 0.20 13.17 21.93
C VAL A 63 -0.16 11.91 21.14
N CYS A 64 -0.97 12.04 20.10
CA CYS A 64 -1.36 10.90 19.25
C CYS A 64 -0.15 10.29 18.52
N ALA A 65 0.78 11.12 18.03
CA ALA A 65 2.02 10.66 17.41
C ALA A 65 2.92 9.93 18.42
N ALA A 66 3.04 10.45 19.65
CA ALA A 66 3.79 9.81 20.73
C ALA A 66 3.17 8.45 21.14
N ILE A 67 1.84 8.34 21.16
CA ILE A 67 1.15 7.06 21.43
C ILE A 67 1.45 6.04 20.32
N PHE A 68 1.33 6.44 19.05
CA PHE A 68 1.67 5.57 17.93
C PHE A 68 3.12 5.07 18.03
N ALA A 69 4.07 6.00 18.21
CA ALA A 69 5.49 5.67 18.34
C ALA A 69 5.77 4.81 19.57
N GLY A 70 5.12 5.10 20.70
CA GLY A 70 5.25 4.34 21.94
C GLY A 70 4.76 2.90 21.81
N VAL A 71 3.64 2.66 21.14
CA VAL A 71 3.14 1.30 20.88
C VAL A 71 4.11 0.50 20.00
N VAL A 72 4.59 1.11 18.90
CA VAL A 72 5.60 0.47 18.04
C VAL A 72 6.87 0.17 18.83
N ALA A 73 7.36 1.15 19.60
CA ALA A 73 8.55 1.00 20.43
C ALA A 73 8.39 -0.12 21.47
N ILE A 74 7.27 -0.19 22.18
CA ILE A 74 7.00 -1.25 23.17
C ILE A 74 7.06 -2.64 22.53
N ILE A 75 6.53 -2.80 21.31
CA ILE A 75 6.56 -4.08 20.61
C ILE A 75 7.98 -4.44 20.16
N PHE A 76 8.75 -3.49 19.61
CA PHE A 76 10.08 -3.77 19.08
C PHE A 76 11.21 -3.75 20.12
N LEU A 77 11.02 -3.07 21.25
CA LEU A 77 12.05 -2.88 22.28
C LEU A 77 12.62 -4.21 22.82
N PRO A 78 11.83 -5.26 23.12
CA PRO A 78 12.38 -6.55 23.52
C PRO A 78 13.31 -7.15 22.46
N PHE A 79 12.94 -7.07 21.18
CA PHE A 79 13.76 -7.59 20.08
C PHE A 79 15.04 -6.79 19.88
N VAL A 80 14.95 -5.45 19.98
CA VAL A 80 16.14 -4.58 19.92
C VAL A 80 17.08 -4.87 21.09
N ARG A 81 16.57 -5.13 22.30
CA ARG A 81 17.41 -5.48 23.46
C ARG A 81 18.05 -6.86 23.33
N LEU A 82 17.34 -7.84 22.78
CA LEU A 82 17.83 -9.21 22.62
C LEU A 82 18.80 -9.36 21.43
N SER A 83 18.51 -8.69 20.32
CA SER A 83 19.33 -8.76 19.10
C SER A 83 19.16 -7.49 18.25
N PRO A 84 19.92 -6.42 18.54
CA PRO A 84 19.93 -5.22 17.72
C PRO A 84 20.28 -5.53 16.26
N GLY A 85 21.27 -6.41 16.05
CA GLY A 85 21.68 -6.89 14.73
C GLY A 85 20.55 -7.61 13.99
N GLY A 86 19.80 -8.49 14.66
CA GLY A 86 18.68 -9.19 14.04
C GLY A 86 17.53 -8.26 13.61
N VAL A 87 17.26 -7.20 14.38
CA VAL A 87 16.29 -6.16 13.99
C VAL A 87 16.81 -5.38 12.78
N TRP A 88 18.08 -4.97 12.79
CA TRP A 88 18.71 -4.29 11.65
C TRP A 88 18.67 -5.15 10.38
N ASP A 89 19.08 -6.41 10.47
CA ASP A 89 19.06 -7.36 9.36
C ASP A 89 17.64 -7.55 8.81
N SER A 90 16.61 -7.53 9.67
CA SER A 90 15.21 -7.60 9.24
C SER A 90 14.80 -6.39 8.40
N LEU A 91 15.18 -5.18 8.82
CA LEU A 91 14.92 -3.95 8.10
C LEU A 91 15.70 -3.88 6.79
N HIS A 92 17.00 -4.19 6.85
CA HIS A 92 17.87 -4.21 5.68
C HIS A 92 17.39 -5.21 4.64
N ARG A 93 17.00 -6.44 5.06
CA ARG A 93 16.38 -7.43 4.16
C ARG A 93 15.07 -6.97 3.53
N GLN A 94 14.30 -6.08 4.16
CA GLN A 94 13.12 -5.49 3.51
C GLN A 94 13.49 -4.37 2.53
N ALA A 95 14.48 -3.55 2.89
CA ALA A 95 14.99 -2.47 2.04
C ALA A 95 15.66 -3.01 0.77
N ASP A 96 16.37 -4.13 0.87
CA ASP A 96 17.13 -4.75 -0.22
C ASP A 96 16.30 -5.72 -1.07
N ARG A 97 14.98 -5.81 -0.83
CA ARG A 97 14.15 -6.72 -1.63
C ARG A 97 14.22 -6.38 -3.12
N PRO A 98 14.44 -7.38 -3.99
CA PRO A 98 14.44 -7.15 -5.42
C PRO A 98 13.01 -6.93 -5.95
N LEU A 99 12.90 -6.67 -7.25
CA LEU A 99 11.63 -6.44 -7.93
C LEU A 99 10.81 -7.74 -7.96
N GLN A 100 9.75 -7.82 -7.15
CA GLN A 100 8.93 -9.02 -7.04
C GLN A 100 8.12 -9.24 -8.34
N ILE A 101 7.92 -10.50 -8.75
CA ILE A 101 7.36 -10.89 -10.07
C ILE A 101 5.99 -10.27 -10.40
N GLU A 102 5.21 -9.91 -9.38
CA GLU A 102 3.86 -9.35 -9.51
C GLU A 102 3.80 -7.83 -9.35
N SER A 103 4.94 -7.16 -9.20
CA SER A 103 4.98 -5.71 -9.06
C SER A 103 4.95 -5.00 -10.42
N LEU A 104 4.51 -3.75 -10.45
CA LEU A 104 4.30 -2.99 -11.69
C LEU A 104 5.52 -3.01 -12.63
N GLY A 105 6.72 -2.64 -12.17
CA GLY A 105 7.94 -2.68 -12.97
C GLY A 105 8.27 -4.08 -13.49
N SER A 106 8.00 -5.10 -12.69
CA SER A 106 8.17 -6.52 -13.05
C SER A 106 7.24 -6.91 -14.19
N SER A 107 6.00 -6.45 -14.15
CA SER A 107 4.99 -6.74 -15.17
C SER A 107 5.36 -6.17 -16.53
N PHE A 108 6.03 -5.01 -16.59
CA PHE A 108 6.61 -4.48 -17.83
C PHE A 108 7.71 -5.39 -18.39
N LEU A 109 8.60 -5.91 -17.54
CA LEU A 109 9.64 -6.85 -17.96
C LEU A 109 9.04 -8.19 -18.42
N LEU A 110 7.98 -8.66 -17.78
CA LEU A 110 7.24 -9.85 -18.20
C LEU A 110 6.62 -9.64 -19.59
N VAL A 111 5.97 -8.50 -19.84
CA VAL A 111 5.42 -8.17 -21.17
C VAL A 111 6.52 -8.06 -22.21
N ALA A 112 7.63 -7.39 -21.90
CA ALA A 112 8.78 -7.30 -22.80
C ALA A 112 9.32 -8.69 -23.16
N HIS A 113 9.31 -9.62 -22.19
CA HIS A 113 9.68 -11.02 -22.43
C HIS A 113 8.69 -11.75 -23.35
N GLN A 114 7.38 -11.58 -23.14
CA GLN A 114 6.36 -12.17 -24.03
C GLN A 114 6.47 -11.65 -25.47
N LEU A 115 6.99 -10.44 -25.65
CA LEU A 115 7.21 -9.83 -26.96
C LEU A 115 8.59 -10.16 -27.56
N GLY A 116 9.42 -10.95 -26.87
CA GLY A 116 10.76 -11.33 -27.34
C GLY A 116 11.83 -10.24 -27.21
N PHE A 117 11.54 -9.14 -26.51
CA PHE A 117 12.50 -8.04 -26.29
C PHE A 117 13.35 -8.19 -25.04
N TRP A 118 13.05 -9.18 -24.19
CA TRP A 118 13.72 -9.38 -22.91
C TRP A 118 13.74 -10.85 -22.48
N THR A 119 14.71 -11.22 -21.64
CA THR A 119 14.74 -12.53 -20.97
C THR A 119 14.68 -12.32 -19.48
N VAL A 120 13.59 -12.78 -18.85
CA VAL A 120 13.41 -12.66 -17.40
C VAL A 120 14.40 -13.58 -16.70
N GLN A 121 15.15 -13.02 -15.75
CA GLN A 121 15.98 -13.78 -14.83
C GLN A 121 15.27 -13.86 -13.49
N LEU A 122 14.86 -15.06 -13.08
CA LEU A 122 14.19 -15.24 -11.80
C LEU A 122 15.17 -15.59 -10.70
N ASN A 123 14.95 -14.97 -9.54
CA ASN A 123 15.70 -15.18 -8.32
C ASN A 123 14.71 -15.47 -7.17
N LEU A 124 14.84 -16.66 -6.57
CA LEU A 124 14.14 -16.98 -5.33
C LEU A 124 14.95 -16.46 -4.15
N SER A 125 14.53 -15.32 -3.62
CA SER A 125 15.14 -14.71 -2.44
C SER A 125 14.07 -14.04 -1.58
N HIS A 126 14.37 -13.83 -0.29
CA HIS A 126 13.47 -13.15 0.63
C HIS A 126 12.06 -13.79 0.75
N GLY A 127 11.95 -15.09 0.46
CA GLY A 127 10.69 -15.84 0.48
C GLY A 127 9.71 -15.48 -0.65
N SER A 128 10.17 -14.85 -1.73
CA SER A 128 9.37 -14.51 -2.92
C SER A 128 10.11 -14.79 -4.22
N GLN A 129 9.36 -14.87 -5.31
CA GLN A 129 9.88 -14.91 -6.67
C GLN A 129 10.11 -13.48 -7.16
N ASN A 130 11.37 -13.16 -7.45
CA ASN A 130 11.78 -11.82 -7.84
C ASN A 130 12.53 -11.88 -9.17
N GLN A 131 12.56 -10.76 -9.89
CA GLN A 131 13.38 -10.58 -11.08
C GLN A 131 14.76 -10.05 -10.69
N GLY A 132 15.81 -10.64 -11.28
CA GLY A 132 17.20 -10.23 -11.12
C GLY A 132 17.74 -9.51 -12.35
N GLY A 133 18.96 -9.01 -12.22
CA GLY A 133 19.68 -8.27 -13.26
C GLY A 133 19.58 -6.76 -13.08
N SER A 134 20.55 -6.04 -13.65
CA SER A 134 20.75 -4.60 -13.44
C SER A 134 19.52 -3.75 -13.79
N LEU A 135 18.76 -4.13 -14.81
CA LEU A 135 17.52 -3.44 -15.19
C LEU A 135 16.43 -3.63 -14.14
N ALA A 136 16.24 -4.85 -13.61
CA ALA A 136 15.27 -5.12 -12.55
C ALA A 136 15.63 -4.38 -11.26
N ASP A 137 16.92 -4.32 -10.92
CA ASP A 137 17.42 -3.56 -9.76
C ASP A 137 17.17 -2.05 -9.92
N THR A 138 17.44 -1.52 -11.11
CA THR A 138 17.18 -0.11 -11.44
C THR A 138 15.68 0.20 -11.35
N LEU A 139 14.82 -0.66 -11.90
CA LEU A 139 13.38 -0.52 -11.80
C LEU A 139 12.89 -0.61 -10.35
N ALA A 140 13.45 -1.51 -9.53
CA ALA A 140 13.14 -1.59 -8.11
C ALA A 140 13.47 -0.30 -7.37
N ALA A 141 14.61 0.32 -7.67
CA ALA A 141 15.01 1.61 -7.11
C ALA A 141 14.08 2.74 -7.56
N ILE A 142 13.84 2.88 -8.87
CA ILE A 142 12.92 3.89 -9.44
C ILE A 142 11.53 3.75 -8.82
N GLN A 143 11.00 2.53 -8.78
CA GLN A 143 9.68 2.25 -8.26
C GLN A 143 9.57 2.58 -6.77
N SER A 144 10.62 2.32 -5.98
CA SER A 144 10.68 2.72 -4.56
C SER A 144 10.63 4.25 -4.40
N VAL A 145 11.37 4.99 -5.23
CA VAL A 145 11.36 6.46 -5.22
C VAL A 145 9.99 6.99 -5.65
N VAL A 146 9.41 6.47 -6.74
CA VAL A 146 8.09 6.86 -7.24
C VAL A 146 7.01 6.58 -6.18
N GLN A 147 7.05 5.42 -5.52
CA GLN A 147 6.13 5.07 -4.44
C GLN A 147 6.17 6.12 -3.32
N ALA A 148 7.38 6.46 -2.84
CA ALA A 148 7.56 7.46 -1.79
C ALA A 148 7.03 8.83 -2.23
N LEU A 149 7.36 9.28 -3.45
CA LEU A 149 6.90 10.55 -4.00
C LEU A 149 5.37 10.62 -4.14
N VAL A 150 4.73 9.56 -4.63
CA VAL A 150 3.26 9.52 -4.76
C VAL A 150 2.59 9.53 -3.39
N VAL A 151 3.09 8.76 -2.43
CA VAL A 151 2.55 8.75 -1.06
C VAL A 151 2.71 10.13 -0.39
N ILE A 152 3.88 10.77 -0.53
CA ILE A 152 4.12 12.13 -0.02
C ILE A 152 3.19 13.14 -0.72
N ALA A 153 3.00 13.04 -2.03
CA ALA A 153 2.09 13.90 -2.78
C ALA A 153 0.64 13.76 -2.27
N LEU A 154 0.20 12.53 -1.92
CA LEU A 154 -1.10 12.29 -1.30
C LEU A 154 -1.20 12.91 0.10
N TRP A 155 -0.14 12.83 0.91
CA TRP A 155 -0.09 13.50 2.23
C TRP A 155 -0.21 15.02 2.10
N VAL A 156 0.56 15.62 1.18
CA VAL A 156 0.52 17.06 0.90
C VAL A 156 -0.85 17.46 0.38
N ALA A 157 -1.43 16.70 -0.56
CA ALA A 157 -2.75 16.97 -1.11
C ALA A 157 -3.86 16.86 -0.03
N PHE A 158 -3.76 15.92 0.90
CA PHE A 158 -4.66 15.86 2.05
C PHE A 158 -4.51 17.12 2.91
N ALA A 159 -3.28 17.45 3.30
CA ALA A 159 -2.95 18.55 4.21
C ALA A 159 -3.32 19.94 3.68
N ARG A 160 -3.25 20.15 2.37
CA ARG A 160 -3.66 21.42 1.72
C ARG A 160 -5.17 21.63 1.63
N GLY A 161 -5.98 20.60 1.87
CA GLY A 161 -7.44 20.71 1.79
C GLY A 161 -8.14 20.65 3.15
N PRO A 162 -9.48 20.67 3.17
CA PRO A 162 -10.25 20.66 4.41
C PRO A 162 -10.14 19.32 5.16
N ALA A 163 -9.89 19.36 6.47
CA ALA A 163 -9.79 18.16 7.31
C ALA A 163 -11.18 17.57 7.60
N THR A 164 -11.77 16.90 6.62
CA THR A 164 -13.07 16.21 6.73
C THR A 164 -12.88 14.71 6.87
N GLN A 165 -13.80 14.06 7.59
CA GLN A 165 -13.82 12.59 7.74
C GLN A 165 -13.88 11.88 6.38
N GLU A 166 -14.69 12.39 5.44
CA GLU A 166 -14.79 11.82 4.09
C GLU A 166 -13.45 11.88 3.33
N ARG A 167 -12.74 13.01 3.40
CA ARG A 167 -11.40 13.11 2.81
C ARG A 167 -10.41 12.21 3.52
N LEU A 168 -10.50 12.08 4.85
CA LEU A 168 -9.59 11.21 5.59
C LEU A 168 -9.71 9.76 5.09
N VAL A 169 -10.93 9.21 5.06
CA VAL A 169 -11.18 7.84 4.53
C VAL A 169 -10.65 7.70 3.09
N ARG A 170 -10.95 8.68 2.22
CA ARG A 170 -10.49 8.66 0.83
C ARG A 170 -8.97 8.66 0.70
N TYR A 171 -8.27 9.52 1.42
CA TYR A 171 -6.82 9.59 1.35
C TYR A 171 -6.14 8.42 2.06
N SER A 172 -6.75 7.84 3.10
CA SER A 172 -6.30 6.57 3.67
C SER A 172 -6.35 5.45 2.62
N ALA A 173 -7.47 5.30 1.91
CA ALA A 173 -7.60 4.35 0.81
C ALA A 173 -6.60 4.63 -0.32
N ALA A 174 -6.43 5.91 -0.70
CA ALA A 174 -5.48 6.32 -1.74
C ALA A 174 -4.03 5.99 -1.36
N CYS A 175 -3.61 6.26 -0.12
CA CYS A 175 -2.26 5.98 0.35
C CYS A 175 -1.97 4.48 0.36
N VAL A 176 -2.92 3.65 0.80
CA VAL A 176 -2.76 2.19 0.76
C VAL A 176 -2.73 1.68 -0.69
N ALA A 177 -3.61 2.19 -1.56
CA ALA A 177 -3.61 1.83 -2.98
C ALA A 177 -2.29 2.22 -3.67
N ALA A 178 -1.75 3.41 -3.39
CA ALA A 178 -0.48 3.87 -3.92
C ALA A 178 0.69 3.04 -3.39
N PHE A 179 0.67 2.70 -2.10
CA PHE A 179 1.67 1.82 -1.51
C PHE A 179 1.68 0.44 -2.19
N ILE A 180 0.53 -0.09 -2.60
CA ILE A 180 0.46 -1.35 -3.35
C ILE A 180 0.91 -1.15 -4.80
N ALA A 181 0.27 -0.23 -5.53
CA ALA A 181 0.45 -0.08 -6.98
C ALA A 181 1.88 0.27 -7.39
N PHE A 182 2.56 1.08 -6.58
CA PHE A 182 3.93 1.53 -6.86
C PHE A 182 4.98 0.82 -6.00
N GLY A 183 4.62 -0.18 -5.19
CA GLY A 183 5.61 -0.90 -4.38
C GLY A 183 6.39 -1.90 -5.22
N LYS A 184 7.72 -1.94 -5.10
CA LYS A 184 8.58 -2.95 -5.78
C LYS A 184 8.30 -4.39 -5.36
N VAL A 185 7.53 -4.56 -4.30
CA VAL A 185 6.98 -5.83 -3.84
C VAL A 185 5.47 -5.76 -3.89
N LEU A 186 4.87 -6.75 -4.51
CA LEU A 186 3.44 -6.96 -4.48
C LEU A 186 3.10 -8.41 -4.14
N SER A 187 1.92 -8.66 -3.58
CA SER A 187 1.36 -10.00 -3.48
C SER A 187 -0.16 -9.94 -3.70
N PRO A 188 -0.82 -11.01 -4.18
CA PRO A 188 -2.27 -11.01 -4.43
C PRO A 188 -3.06 -10.63 -3.18
N GLN A 189 -2.52 -10.98 -2.02
CA GLN A 189 -3.12 -10.72 -0.73
C GLN A 189 -3.12 -9.25 -0.31
N PHE A 190 -2.28 -8.41 -0.91
CA PHE A 190 -2.27 -6.98 -0.58
C PHE A 190 -3.59 -6.31 -0.98
N LEU A 191 -4.33 -6.88 -1.93
CA LEU A 191 -5.66 -6.39 -2.30
C LEU A 191 -6.67 -6.50 -1.14
N ILE A 192 -6.43 -7.39 -0.17
CA ILE A 192 -7.24 -7.50 1.06
C ILE A 192 -7.19 -6.19 1.85
N TRP A 193 -6.08 -5.45 1.81
CA TRP A 193 -5.92 -4.18 2.52
C TRP A 193 -6.89 -3.10 2.01
N LEU A 194 -7.29 -3.20 0.73
CA LEU A 194 -8.16 -2.26 0.05
C LEU A 194 -9.65 -2.57 0.23
N LEU A 195 -10.00 -3.84 0.42
CA LEU A 195 -11.38 -4.31 0.56
C LEU A 195 -12.21 -3.54 1.58
N PRO A 196 -11.73 -3.25 2.81
CA PRO A 196 -12.51 -2.50 3.78
C PRO A 196 -12.37 -0.98 3.63
N LEU A 197 -11.43 -0.48 2.83
CA LEU A 197 -11.14 0.97 2.73
C LEU A 197 -11.82 1.62 1.53
N VAL A 198 -11.70 1.02 0.35
CA VAL A 198 -12.17 1.60 -0.90
C VAL A 198 -13.71 1.76 -0.93
N PRO A 199 -14.50 0.75 -0.51
CA PRO A 199 -15.97 0.88 -0.47
C PRO A 199 -16.49 1.92 0.53
N LEU A 200 -15.69 2.31 1.53
CA LEU A 200 -16.07 3.34 2.50
C LEU A 200 -15.96 4.76 1.93
N VAL A 201 -15.30 4.94 0.78
CA VAL A 201 -15.28 6.23 0.09
C VAL A 201 -16.70 6.55 -0.38
N ARG A 202 -17.25 7.71 -0.02
CA ARG A 202 -18.65 8.04 -0.31
C ARG A 202 -18.85 8.58 -1.74
N GLY A 203 -20.09 8.45 -2.22
CA GLY A 203 -20.57 9.04 -3.47
C GLY A 203 -20.08 8.33 -4.74
N ARG A 204 -20.29 8.96 -5.91
CA ARG A 204 -19.95 8.40 -7.23
C ARG A 204 -18.49 7.98 -7.36
N ARG A 205 -17.57 8.68 -6.69
CA ARG A 205 -16.16 8.31 -6.66
C ARG A 205 -15.92 6.98 -5.95
N GLY A 206 -16.60 6.74 -4.83
CA GLY A 206 -16.52 5.47 -4.12
C GLY A 206 -17.01 4.30 -4.94
N LEU A 207 -18.13 4.49 -5.64
CA LEU A 207 -18.67 3.48 -6.56
C LEU A 207 -17.68 3.18 -7.70
N ALA A 208 -17.14 4.21 -8.34
CA ALA A 208 -16.14 4.04 -9.39
C ALA A 208 -14.87 3.35 -8.86
N ALA A 209 -14.34 3.78 -7.72
CA ALA A 209 -13.16 3.16 -7.10
C ALA A 209 -13.42 1.70 -6.69
N SER A 210 -14.63 1.39 -6.20
CA SER A 210 -15.02 0.03 -5.85
C SER A 210 -15.16 -0.86 -7.10
N ALA A 211 -15.68 -0.33 -8.20
CA ALA A 211 -15.74 -1.04 -9.48
C ALA A 211 -14.32 -1.33 -10.02
N VAL A 212 -13.41 -0.35 -9.97
CA VAL A 212 -12.01 -0.53 -10.36
C VAL A 212 -11.31 -1.56 -9.46
N LEU A 213 -11.55 -1.53 -8.14
CA LEU A 213 -11.05 -2.55 -7.23
C LEU A 213 -11.61 -3.94 -7.55
N ALA A 214 -12.90 -4.05 -7.87
CA ALA A 214 -13.52 -5.31 -8.27
C ALA A 214 -12.86 -5.89 -9.53
N VAL A 215 -12.55 -5.05 -10.52
CA VAL A 215 -11.79 -5.47 -11.71
C VAL A 215 -10.40 -5.99 -11.31
N ALA A 216 -9.67 -5.29 -10.42
CA ALA A 216 -8.38 -5.76 -9.95
C ALA A 216 -8.48 -7.13 -9.25
N LEU A 217 -9.51 -7.32 -8.41
CA LEU A 217 -9.77 -8.59 -7.72
C LEU A 217 -10.07 -9.73 -8.71
N VAL A 218 -10.93 -9.48 -9.69
CA VAL A 218 -11.25 -10.47 -10.74
C VAL A 218 -9.98 -10.83 -11.52
N LEU A 219 -9.23 -9.84 -11.99
CA LEU A 219 -7.96 -10.10 -12.70
C LEU A 219 -7.01 -10.92 -11.84
N THR A 220 -6.89 -10.64 -10.54
CA THR A 220 -6.09 -11.47 -9.63
C THR A 220 -6.60 -12.91 -9.52
N GLN A 221 -7.92 -13.13 -9.42
CA GLN A 221 -8.52 -14.47 -9.32
C GLN A 221 -8.39 -15.29 -10.62
N LEU A 222 -8.28 -14.65 -11.79
CA LEU A 222 -8.14 -15.35 -13.06
C LEU A 222 -6.80 -16.10 -13.19
N TRP A 223 -5.77 -15.71 -12.44
CA TRP A 223 -4.47 -16.39 -12.47
C TRP A 223 -4.02 -16.94 -11.12
N PHE A 224 -4.36 -16.31 -9.98
CA PHE A 224 -3.98 -16.80 -8.66
C PHE A 224 -5.12 -17.62 -8.02
N PRO A 225 -4.85 -18.79 -7.41
CA PRO A 225 -3.55 -19.43 -7.22
C PRO A 225 -3.12 -20.33 -8.39
N ASN A 226 -4.04 -20.68 -9.30
CA ASN A 226 -3.91 -21.81 -10.22
C ASN A 226 -2.74 -21.71 -11.22
N ARG A 227 -2.41 -20.50 -11.67
CA ARG A 227 -1.35 -20.21 -12.65
C ARG A 227 -0.10 -19.59 -12.02
N TYR A 228 -0.07 -19.41 -10.70
CA TYR A 228 1.06 -18.73 -10.03
C TYR A 228 2.39 -19.40 -10.34
N TRP A 229 2.45 -20.73 -10.22
CA TRP A 229 3.68 -21.48 -10.48
C TRP A 229 4.06 -21.49 -11.96
N ARG A 230 3.09 -21.44 -12.88
CA ARG A 230 3.38 -21.32 -14.32
C ARG A 230 3.96 -19.95 -14.67
N LEU A 231 3.48 -18.88 -14.03
CA LEU A 231 4.11 -17.57 -14.15
C LEU A 231 5.53 -17.58 -13.57
N ALA A 232 5.67 -18.13 -12.37
CA ALA A 232 6.90 -18.14 -11.60
C ALA A 232 7.98 -19.10 -12.11
N LEU A 233 7.66 -20.11 -12.90
CA LEU A 233 8.64 -21.08 -13.41
C LEU A 233 8.78 -20.99 -14.92
N ASP A 234 7.66 -20.80 -15.63
CA ASP A 234 7.58 -20.90 -17.09
C ASP A 234 7.24 -19.56 -17.77
N GLN A 235 7.14 -18.47 -17.00
CA GLN A 235 6.76 -17.14 -17.48
C GLN A 235 5.47 -17.17 -18.31
N ASP A 236 4.45 -17.90 -17.87
CA ASP A 236 3.15 -18.07 -18.55
C ASP A 236 2.62 -16.74 -19.12
N ALA A 237 2.38 -16.72 -20.44
CA ALA A 237 1.98 -15.51 -21.16
C ALA A 237 0.66 -14.94 -20.66
N ILE A 238 -0.34 -15.80 -20.42
CA ILE A 238 -1.67 -15.39 -19.95
C ILE A 238 -1.54 -14.74 -18.56
N ALA A 239 -0.84 -15.38 -17.63
CA ALA A 239 -0.61 -14.82 -16.30
C ALA A 239 0.19 -13.51 -16.36
N SER A 240 1.19 -13.40 -17.25
CA SER A 240 1.98 -12.19 -17.45
C SER A 240 1.10 -10.99 -17.85
N TRP A 241 0.23 -11.18 -18.84
CA TRP A 241 -0.71 -10.14 -19.28
C TRP A 241 -1.78 -9.81 -18.23
N LEU A 242 -2.29 -10.79 -17.48
CA LEU A 242 -3.24 -10.57 -16.39
C LEU A 242 -2.61 -9.77 -15.24
N VAL A 243 -1.37 -10.08 -14.86
CA VAL A 243 -0.61 -9.33 -13.85
C VAL A 243 -0.40 -7.89 -14.31
N PHE A 244 0.05 -7.68 -15.55
CA PHE A 244 0.22 -6.36 -16.14
C PHE A 244 -1.07 -5.55 -16.15
N ALA A 245 -2.16 -6.11 -16.67
CA ALA A 245 -3.47 -5.46 -16.70
C ALA A 245 -3.93 -5.09 -15.28
N ARG A 246 -3.74 -5.97 -14.30
CA ARG A 246 -4.12 -5.74 -12.91
C ARG A 246 -3.30 -4.61 -12.28
N ASP A 247 -2.01 -4.51 -12.57
CA ASP A 247 -1.18 -3.42 -12.07
C ASP A 247 -1.60 -2.06 -12.68
N LEU A 248 -1.96 -2.01 -13.96
CA LEU A 248 -2.53 -0.80 -14.58
C LEU A 248 -3.86 -0.41 -13.92
N VAL A 249 -4.72 -1.38 -13.59
CA VAL A 249 -5.98 -1.14 -12.87
C VAL A 249 -5.73 -0.60 -11.46
N LEU A 250 -4.69 -1.06 -10.76
CA LEU A 250 -4.30 -0.50 -9.46
C LEU A 250 -3.78 0.94 -9.57
N VAL A 251 -3.02 1.27 -10.62
CA VAL A 251 -2.66 2.66 -10.92
C VAL A 251 -3.90 3.51 -11.18
N ALA A 252 -4.86 3.00 -11.98
CA ALA A 252 -6.13 3.67 -12.21
C ALA A 252 -6.93 3.90 -10.92
N LEU A 253 -6.92 2.94 -9.99
CA LEU A 253 -7.55 3.09 -8.67
C LEU A 253 -6.94 4.27 -7.89
N VAL A 254 -5.61 4.40 -7.87
CA VAL A 254 -4.93 5.53 -7.24
C VAL A 254 -5.40 6.85 -7.86
N LEU A 255 -5.45 6.92 -9.19
CA LEU A 255 -5.90 8.12 -9.91
C LEU A 255 -7.34 8.51 -9.54
N VAL A 256 -8.28 7.55 -9.56
CA VAL A 256 -9.69 7.78 -9.20
C VAL A 256 -9.82 8.31 -7.76
N LEU A 257 -9.05 7.78 -6.82
CA LEU A 257 -9.06 8.21 -5.43
C LEU A 257 -8.43 9.60 -5.24
N ALA A 258 -7.32 9.87 -5.94
CA ALA A 258 -6.49 11.06 -5.79
C ALA A 258 -7.04 12.31 -6.49
N MET A 259 -7.75 12.17 -7.63
CA MET A 259 -8.21 13.29 -8.45
C MET A 259 -8.98 14.35 -7.63
N PRO A 260 -8.74 15.66 -7.80
CA PRO A 260 -9.56 16.69 -7.15
C PRO A 260 -11.05 16.54 -7.51
N ARG A 261 -11.96 16.93 -6.61
CA ARG A 261 -13.37 17.11 -7.03
C ARG A 261 -13.40 18.38 -7.86
N ARG A 262 -13.85 18.30 -9.12
CA ARG A 262 -14.24 19.50 -9.86
C ARG A 262 -15.46 20.07 -9.13
N VAL A 263 -15.26 21.17 -8.39
CA VAL A 263 -16.38 21.94 -7.87
C VAL A 263 -16.94 22.67 -9.09
N PRO A 264 -18.24 22.51 -9.45
CA PRO A 264 -18.84 23.35 -10.45
C PRO A 264 -18.67 24.80 -10.00
N THR A 265 -18.01 25.62 -10.80
CA THR A 265 -18.01 27.06 -10.60
C THR A 265 -19.46 27.50 -10.58
N ARG A 266 -19.96 27.95 -9.42
CA ARG A 266 -21.20 28.71 -9.38
C ARG A 266 -20.90 29.98 -10.17
N SER A 267 -21.45 30.07 -11.38
CA SER A 267 -21.49 31.33 -12.12
C SER A 267 -22.26 32.35 -11.27
N PRO A 268 -21.79 33.62 -11.24
CA PRO A 268 -22.39 34.69 -10.43
C PRO A 268 -23.84 34.96 -10.80
#